data_AF-A0A520EYW6-F1
#
_entry.id   AF-A0A520EYW6-F1
#
_cell.length_a   1.000
_cell.length_b   1.000
_cell.length_c   1.000
_cell.angle_alpha   90.00
_cell.angle_beta   90.00
_cell.angle_gamma   90.00
#
_symmetry.space_group_name_H-M   'P 1'
#
loop_
_entity.id
_entity.type
_entity.pdbx_description
1 polymer ?
#
loop_
_entity_poly.entity_id
_entity_poly.type
_entity_poly.pdbx_seq_one_letter_code
_entity_poly.pdbx_strand_id
1 'polypeptide(L)'
;MRGGIRERAQLRSEWSQAGRDPAGLIVAIEIDVLIDASAAAARAELLRLGESQSGDTLRYVGTANGLTTLVLDVYVTEVADAVILRPIDSVNRNLSISAALIVDEVLPALRRRYLKPA
;
A
#
# COMPACT_ATOMS: atom_id res chain seq x y z
N MET A 1 -7.51 10.26 5.48
CA MET A 1 -6.15 10.65 5.03
C MET A 1 -5.59 11.92 5.68
N ARG A 2 -6.37 12.90 6.16
CA ARG A 2 -5.83 14.15 6.77
C ARG A 2 -4.93 13.96 8.01
N GLY A 3 -4.99 12.80 8.69
CA GLY A 3 -4.07 12.46 9.78
C GLY A 3 -2.65 12.17 9.32
N GLY A 4 -2.49 11.40 8.24
CA GLY A 4 -1.17 10.93 7.77
C GLY A 4 -0.25 12.05 7.29
N ILE A 5 -0.77 13.09 6.62
CA ILE A 5 0.03 14.26 6.21
C ILE A 5 0.62 14.97 7.44
N ARG A 6 -0.21 15.17 8.48
CA ARG A 6 0.24 15.82 9.72
C ARG A 6 1.24 14.95 10.47
N GLU A 7 1.00 13.64 10.53
CA GLU A 7 1.89 12.69 11.17
C GLU A 7 3.26 12.61 10.48
N ARG A 8 3.29 12.54 9.15
CA ARG A 8 4.54 12.64 8.36
C ARG A 8 5.28 13.95 8.61
N ALA A 9 4.58 15.08 8.61
CA ALA A 9 5.18 16.39 8.89
C ALA A 9 5.76 16.48 10.31
N GLN A 10 5.04 15.92 11.30
CA GLN A 10 5.49 15.87 12.69
C GLN A 10 6.76 15.02 12.83
N LEU A 11 6.78 13.80 12.28
CA LEU A 11 7.96 12.92 12.31
C LEU A 11 9.18 13.58 11.67
N ARG A 12 8.99 14.27 10.54
CA ARG A 12 10.08 15.02 9.88
C ARG A 12 10.59 16.19 10.73
N SER A 13 9.70 16.90 11.42
CA SER A 13 10.07 17.98 12.34
C SER A 13 10.90 17.46 13.51
N GLU A 14 10.44 16.39 14.16
CA GLU A 14 11.14 15.75 15.28
C GLU A 14 12.52 15.22 14.87
N TRP A 15 12.60 14.59 13.70
CA TRP A 15 13.87 14.10 13.14
C TRP A 15 14.87 15.23 12.88
N SER A 16 14.39 16.36 12.35
CA SER A 16 15.21 17.56 12.11
C SER A 16 15.70 18.16 13.43
N GLN A 17 14.82 18.25 14.44
CA GLN A 17 15.16 18.78 15.78
C GLN A 17 16.19 17.90 16.49
N ALA A 18 16.24 16.60 16.20
CA ALA A 18 17.27 15.69 16.67
C ALA A 18 18.63 15.86 15.96
N GLY A 19 18.79 16.85 15.08
CA GLY A 19 20.02 17.14 14.34
C GLY A 19 20.32 16.12 13.24
N ARG A 20 19.31 15.35 12.80
CA ARG A 20 19.43 14.38 11.71
C ARG A 20 19.04 15.03 10.39
N ASP A 21 19.65 14.54 9.31
CA ASP A 21 19.28 14.95 7.95
C ASP A 21 17.83 14.51 7.64
N PRO A 22 16.91 15.43 7.33
CA PRO A 22 15.53 15.11 6.94
C PRO A 22 15.44 14.22 5.70
N ALA A 23 16.43 14.29 4.79
CA ALA A 23 16.48 13.43 3.62
C ALA A 23 16.76 11.96 3.97
N GLY A 24 17.28 11.69 5.17
CA GLY A 24 17.51 10.33 5.68
C GLY A 24 16.29 9.63 6.26
N LEU A 25 15.14 10.32 6.40
CA LEU A 25 13.90 9.75 6.91
C LEU A 25 12.96 9.35 5.76
N ILE A 26 12.60 8.07 5.72
CA ILE A 26 11.53 7.54 4.86
C ILE A 26 10.33 7.20 5.74
N VAL A 27 9.20 7.86 5.48
CA VAL A 27 7.91 7.50 6.11
C VAL A 27 7.16 6.58 5.17
N ALA A 28 6.88 5.36 5.61
CA ALA A 28 6.18 4.36 4.82
C ALA A 28 4.82 4.02 5.44
N ILE A 29 3.82 3.73 4.60
CA ILE A 29 2.54 3.18 5.04
C ILE A 29 2.49 1.70 4.69
N GLU A 30 2.18 0.87 5.66
CA GLU A 30 1.85 -0.53 5.43
C GLU A 30 0.38 -0.68 5.04
N ILE A 31 0.13 -1.47 4.00
CA ILE A 31 -1.20 -1.77 3.50
C ILE A 31 -1.39 -3.28 3.41
N ASP A 32 -2.39 -3.79 4.13
CA ASP A 32 -2.91 -5.13 3.95
C ASP A 32 -3.64 -5.21 2.63
N VAL A 33 -3.18 -6.06 1.73
CA VAL A 33 -3.71 -6.17 0.38
C VAL A 33 -4.43 -7.49 0.20
N LEU A 34 -5.68 -7.39 -0.29
CA LEU A 34 -6.40 -8.50 -0.90
C LEU A 34 -6.98 -8.02 -2.23
N ILE A 35 -6.46 -8.55 -3.34
CA ILE A 35 -6.92 -8.19 -4.69
C ILE A 35 -7.24 -9.42 -5.50
N ASP A 36 -8.19 -9.23 -6.41
CA ASP A 36 -8.64 -10.26 -7.34
C ASP A 36 -9.07 -9.58 -8.66
N ALA A 37 -9.47 -10.37 -9.66
CA ALA A 37 -9.97 -9.92 -10.95
C ALA A 37 -11.19 -8.98 -10.81
N SER A 38 -11.94 -9.09 -9.71
CA SER A 38 -13.00 -8.14 -9.36
C SER A 38 -13.03 -7.85 -7.87
N ALA A 39 -13.51 -6.65 -7.52
CA ALA A 39 -13.69 -6.28 -6.12
C ALA A 39 -14.76 -7.14 -5.41
N ALA A 40 -15.68 -7.77 -6.15
CA ALA A 40 -16.63 -8.72 -5.56
C ALA A 40 -15.92 -10.03 -5.15
N ALA A 41 -15.06 -10.56 -6.03
CA ALA A 41 -14.26 -11.75 -5.75
C ALA A 41 -13.30 -11.52 -4.56
N ALA A 42 -12.58 -10.40 -4.54
CA ALA A 42 -11.70 -10.06 -3.42
C ALA A 42 -12.44 -9.98 -2.06
N ARG A 43 -13.66 -9.42 -2.05
CA ARG A 43 -14.48 -9.39 -0.83
C ARG A 43 -14.99 -10.77 -0.42
N ALA A 44 -15.35 -11.61 -1.39
CA ALA A 44 -15.74 -12.99 -1.11
C ALA A 44 -14.57 -13.78 -0.50
N GLU A 45 -13.36 -13.58 -1.01
CA GLU A 45 -12.16 -14.20 -0.45
C GLU A 45 -11.85 -13.68 0.97
N LEU A 46 -12.08 -12.39 1.25
CA LEU A 46 -11.92 -11.86 2.61
C LEU A 46 -12.84 -12.58 3.61
N LEU A 47 -14.10 -12.79 3.22
CA LEU A 47 -15.07 -13.51 4.04
C LEU A 47 -14.62 -14.96 4.28
N ARG A 48 -14.02 -15.60 3.25
CA ARG A 48 -13.48 -16.96 3.34
C ARG A 48 -12.28 -17.05 4.27
N LEU A 49 -11.40 -16.06 4.28
CA LEU A 49 -10.22 -15.98 5.15
C LEU A 49 -10.58 -15.70 6.62
N GLY A 50 -11.79 -15.20 6.88
CA GLY A 50 -12.29 -14.87 8.21
C GLY A 50 -11.96 -13.43 8.63
N GLU A 51 -12.92 -12.79 9.32
CA GLU A 51 -12.83 -11.38 9.77
C GLU A 51 -11.73 -11.14 10.81
N SER A 52 -11.18 -12.19 11.42
CA SER A 52 -10.17 -12.15 12.49
C SER A 52 -8.84 -11.52 12.08
N GLN A 53 -8.65 -11.20 10.80
CA GLN A 53 -7.50 -10.43 10.34
C GLN A 53 -7.65 -8.92 10.61
N SER A 54 -8.67 -8.42 11.30
CA SER A 54 -8.76 -7.00 11.67
C SER A 54 -7.58 -6.57 12.55
N GLY A 55 -6.57 -5.95 11.94
CA GLY A 55 -5.49 -5.23 12.63
C GLY A 55 -5.62 -3.71 12.42
N ASP A 56 -4.80 -2.93 13.11
CA ASP A 56 -4.75 -1.46 13.01
C ASP A 56 -4.17 -0.97 11.68
N THR A 57 -3.68 -1.87 10.83
CA THR A 57 -3.07 -1.57 9.53
C THR A 57 -4.12 -1.24 8.48
N LEU A 58 -3.83 -0.25 7.63
CA LEU A 58 -4.69 0.12 6.50
C LEU A 58 -4.95 -1.12 5.62
N ARG A 59 -6.21 -1.41 5.30
CA ARG A 59 -6.58 -2.53 4.42
C ARG A 59 -7.16 -2.06 3.10
N TYR A 60 -6.67 -2.63 2.01
CA TYR A 60 -7.23 -2.51 0.68
C TYR A 60 -7.81 -3.85 0.20
N VAL A 61 -9.09 -3.83 -0.19
CA VAL A 61 -9.80 -4.98 -0.76
C VAL A 61 -10.43 -4.56 -2.08
N GLY A 62 -9.98 -5.14 -3.19
CA GLY A 62 -10.44 -4.68 -4.50
C GLY A 62 -9.72 -5.29 -5.68
N THR A 63 -9.25 -4.43 -6.59
CA THR A 63 -8.61 -4.83 -7.85
C THR A 63 -7.19 -4.26 -7.94
N ALA A 64 -6.35 -4.83 -8.80
CA ALA A 64 -5.02 -4.31 -9.07
C ALA A 64 -5.04 -2.84 -9.56
N ASN A 65 -5.99 -2.49 -10.43
CA ASN A 65 -6.14 -1.11 -10.91
C ASN A 65 -6.51 -0.16 -9.77
N GLY A 66 -7.44 -0.53 -8.90
CA GLY A 66 -7.81 0.31 -7.76
C GLY A 66 -6.68 0.45 -6.74
N LEU A 67 -5.88 -0.61 -6.51
CA LEU A 67 -4.68 -0.54 -5.67
C LEU A 67 -3.63 0.40 -6.27
N THR A 68 -3.44 0.34 -7.59
CA THR A 68 -2.53 1.23 -8.32
C THR A 68 -2.92 2.69 -8.11
N THR A 69 -4.21 3.01 -8.25
CA THR A 69 -4.72 4.37 -8.00
C THR A 69 -4.49 4.79 -6.54
N LEU A 70 -4.76 3.91 -5.58
CA LEU A 70 -4.53 4.21 -4.16
C LEU A 70 -3.05 4.54 -3.87
N VAL A 71 -2.11 3.76 -4.42
CA VAL A 71 -0.67 4.01 -4.26
C VAL A 71 -0.28 5.34 -4.87
N LEU A 72 -0.81 5.67 -6.06
CA LEU A 72 -0.59 6.96 -6.71
C LEU A 72 -1.14 8.11 -5.87
N ASP A 73 -2.33 7.96 -5.29
CA ASP A 73 -2.95 8.98 -4.46
C ASP A 73 -2.12 9.24 -3.19
N VAL A 74 -1.59 8.19 -2.55
CA VAL A 74 -0.66 8.33 -1.40
C VAL A 74 0.56 9.16 -1.77
N TYR A 75 1.12 8.93 -2.96
CA TYR A 75 2.28 9.67 -3.46
C TYR A 75 1.92 11.12 -3.81
N VAL A 76 0.88 11.35 -4.60
CA VAL A 76 0.46 12.69 -5.07
C VAL A 76 0.02 13.58 -3.91
N THR A 77 -0.60 13.01 -2.88
CA THR A 77 -1.04 13.75 -1.69
C THR A 77 0.04 13.86 -0.61
N GLU A 78 1.25 13.35 -0.89
CA GLU A 78 2.42 13.40 -0.01
C GLU A 78 2.15 12.84 1.40
N VAL A 79 1.27 11.84 1.49
CA VAL A 79 0.92 11.20 2.77
C VAL A 79 2.08 10.34 3.27
N ALA A 80 2.82 9.68 2.36
CA ALA A 80 3.98 8.86 2.66
C ALA A 80 5.01 8.92 1.53
N ASP A 81 6.27 8.63 1.87
CA ASP A 81 7.37 8.52 0.90
C ASP A 81 7.38 7.16 0.20
N ALA A 82 6.86 6.13 0.89
CA ALA A 82 6.81 4.77 0.40
C ALA A 82 5.53 4.05 0.85
N VAL A 83 5.20 2.97 0.15
CA VAL A 83 4.12 2.06 0.53
C VAL A 83 4.69 0.65 0.63
N ILE A 84 4.37 -0.04 1.72
CA ILE A 84 4.68 -1.45 1.93
C ILE A 84 3.38 -2.23 1.70
N LEU A 85 3.35 -3.08 0.67
CA LEU A 85 2.19 -3.90 0.33
C LEU A 85 2.35 -5.28 0.96
N ARG A 86 1.39 -5.68 1.81
CA ARG A 86 1.37 -6.98 2.48
C ARG A 86 0.19 -7.83 2.03
N PRO A 87 0.40 -8.83 1.14
CA PRO A 87 -0.65 -9.77 0.74
C PRO A 87 -1.14 -10.62 1.91
N ILE A 88 -2.44 -10.59 2.21
CA ILE A 88 -3.02 -11.27 3.39
C ILE A 88 -3.63 -12.66 3.10
N ASP A 89 -3.70 -13.03 1.82
CA ASP A 89 -4.12 -14.36 1.33
C ASP A 89 -2.96 -15.38 1.31
N SER A 90 -1.78 -14.99 1.79
CA SER A 90 -0.59 -15.83 1.91
C SER A 90 -0.62 -16.75 3.15
N VAL A 91 -1.76 -17.38 3.43
CA VAL A 91 -1.89 -18.29 4.58
C VAL A 91 -1.46 -19.70 4.15
N ASN A 92 -0.50 -20.30 4.88
CA ASN A 92 -0.03 -21.69 4.73
C ASN A 92 0.79 -22.05 3.46
N ARG A 93 1.70 -21.18 3.00
CA ARG A 93 2.63 -21.44 1.87
C ARG A 93 1.97 -21.75 0.52
N ASN A 94 0.67 -21.46 0.36
CA ASN A 94 0.03 -21.46 -0.95
C ASN A 94 0.40 -20.19 -1.73
N LEU A 95 0.30 -20.27 -3.06
CA LEU A 95 0.49 -19.13 -3.96
C LEU A 95 -0.56 -18.05 -3.63
N SER A 96 -0.10 -16.86 -3.24
CA SER A 96 -0.97 -15.70 -3.01
C SER A 96 -1.38 -15.11 -4.35
N ILE A 97 -2.69 -15.08 -4.62
CA ILE A 97 -3.26 -14.43 -5.80
C ILE A 97 -2.92 -12.95 -5.76
N SER A 98 -3.05 -12.33 -4.59
CA SER A 98 -2.73 -10.92 -4.40
C SER A 98 -1.26 -10.61 -4.71
N ALA A 99 -0.32 -11.45 -4.26
CA ALA A 99 1.10 -11.29 -4.57
C ALA A 99 1.37 -11.43 -6.08
N ALA A 100 0.75 -12.41 -6.75
CA ALA A 100 0.88 -12.57 -8.19
C ALA A 100 0.36 -11.32 -8.93
N LEU A 101 -0.85 -10.86 -8.62
CA LEU A 101 -1.44 -9.67 -9.24
C LEU A 101 -0.65 -8.38 -8.93
N ILE A 102 -0.02 -8.26 -7.76
CA ILE A 102 0.88 -7.14 -7.48
C ILE A 102 2.07 -7.15 -8.45
N VAL A 103 2.70 -8.31 -8.64
CA VAL A 103 3.86 -8.45 -9.52
C VAL A 103 3.49 -8.27 -10.99
N ASP A 104 2.38 -8.87 -11.42
CA ASP A 104 2.00 -8.96 -12.83
C ASP A 104 1.24 -7.74 -13.34
N GLU A 105 0.50 -7.04 -12.47
CA GLU A 105 -0.35 -5.91 -12.89
C GLU A 105 0.04 -4.59 -12.22
N VAL A 106 0.20 -4.57 -10.89
CA VAL A 106 0.41 -3.32 -10.14
C VAL A 106 1.79 -2.73 -10.41
N LEU A 107 2.85 -3.53 -10.26
CA LEU A 107 4.23 -3.05 -10.49
C LEU A 107 4.43 -2.54 -11.93
N PRO A 108 4.00 -3.24 -12.99
CA PRO A 108 4.09 -2.73 -14.35
C PRO A 108 3.24 -1.47 -14.59
N ALA A 109 2.07 -1.35 -13.97
CA ALA A 109 1.23 -0.16 -14.09
C ALA A 109 1.88 1.07 -13.42
N LEU A 110 2.48 0.91 -12.23
CA LEU A 110 3.24 1.96 -11.58
C LEU A 110 4.47 2.34 -12.41
N ARG A 111 5.26 1.36 -12.88
CA ARG A 111 6.41 1.62 -13.75
C ARG A 111 6.05 2.44 -14.98
N ARG A 112 4.97 2.10 -15.69
CA ARG A 112 4.52 2.87 -16.88
C ARG A 112 4.14 4.32 -16.56
N ARG A 113 3.63 4.60 -15.36
CA ARG A 113 3.23 5.95 -14.95
C ARG A 113 4.40 6.80 -14.43
N TYR A 114 5.43 6.18 -13.85
CA TYR A 114 6.60 6.87 -13.32
C TYR A 114 7.84 6.86 -14.25
N LEU A 115 7.91 5.95 -15.22
CA LEU A 115 8.96 5.86 -16.25
C LEU A 115 8.46 6.38 -17.60
N LYS A 116 7.85 7.57 -17.65
CA LYS A 116 7.76 8.27 -18.93
C LYS A 116 9.19 8.65 -19.34
N PRO A 117 9.67 8.30 -20.56
CA PRO A 117 10.86 8.95 -21.09
C PRO A 117 10.57 10.45 -21.19
N ALA A 118 11.54 11.25 -20.77
CA ALA A 118 11.57 12.70 -20.97
C ALA A 118 11.46 13.04 -22.46
#